data_AF-A0A522DG56-F1
#
_entry.id   AF-A0A522DG56-F1
#
_cell.length_a   1.000
_cell.length_b   1.000
_cell.length_c   1.000
_cell.angle_alpha   90.00
_cell.angle_beta   90.00
_cell.angle_gamma   90.00
#
_symmetry.space_group_name_H-M   'P 1'
#
loop_
_entity.id
_entity.type
_entity.pdbx_description
1 polymer ?
#
loop_
_entity_poly.entity_id
_entity_poly.type
_entity_poly.pdbx_seq_one_letter_code
_entity_poly.pdbx_strand_id
1 'polypeptide(L)'
;MSDGTQTTPPAGWFADPRSSEHMRWWDGTQWTAHTQPRPQAAPPAAVAVAESTYVAQAPAQPQPEREGYVPMSRGATGGSGYSSLVRGAEPFRVPAPVSVGQIASPHTVPIWLFVLYPLVYAVLLGFLYNSGQLVMLALQGCILVGCWVLVIMDYIILRHRGFSAATPLWLFLTPIGYLIARRVVLRSQGAKPGGPGLLFASSLLFAGVLGALFGPGIVAQSSNPALVQEFERRTEAELAAKSPGNWTVDCPDDAKIFKTGETFVCHTDNGQGVRVDVTITVLGGGKYSTTARQI
;
A
#
# COMPACT_ATOMS: atom_id res chain seq x y z
N MET A 1 16.90 35.41 14.87
CA MET A 1 17.66 35.12 13.63
C MET A 1 17.12 33.82 13.10
N SER A 2 16.26 33.88 12.08
CA SER A 2 15.65 32.69 11.47
C SER A 2 16.24 32.54 10.08
N ASP A 3 17.21 31.63 9.93
CA ASP A 3 17.75 31.25 8.62
C ASP A 3 16.74 30.34 7.92
N GLY A 4 15.99 30.91 6.98
CA GLY A 4 15.19 30.16 6.03
C GLY A 4 16.11 29.59 4.95
N THR A 5 16.39 28.29 5.02
CA THR A 5 17.12 27.56 3.98
C THR A 5 16.27 27.55 2.70
N GLN A 6 16.56 28.46 1.77
CA GLN A 6 15.95 28.44 0.44
C GLN A 6 16.57 27.29 -0.37
N THR A 7 15.84 26.18 -0.46
CA THR A 7 16.19 25.07 -1.35
C THR A 7 16.06 25.52 -2.81
N THR A 8 17.19 25.66 -3.50
CA THR A 8 17.23 25.94 -4.93
C THR A 8 16.59 24.78 -5.71
N PRO A 9 15.72 25.04 -6.71
CA PRO A 9 15.08 23.99 -7.47
C PRO A 9 16.11 23.14 -8.25
N PRO A 10 15.87 21.83 -8.42
CA PRO A 10 16.75 20.94 -9.18
C PRO A 10 16.76 21.31 -10.67
N ALA A 11 17.76 20.83 -11.41
CA ALA A 11 17.91 21.12 -12.84
C ALA A 11 16.69 20.65 -13.65
N GLY A 12 16.20 21.48 -14.56
CA GLY A 12 14.94 21.22 -15.28
C GLY A 12 14.50 22.35 -16.21
N TRP A 13 13.42 22.09 -16.96
CA TRP A 13 12.75 23.09 -17.79
C TRP A 13 11.74 23.87 -16.96
N PHE A 14 11.89 25.19 -16.91
CA PHE A 14 11.00 26.08 -16.18
C PHE A 14 10.53 27.23 -17.08
N ALA A 15 9.46 27.91 -16.70
CA ALA A 15 8.96 29.06 -17.46
C ALA A 15 10.02 30.18 -17.50
N ASP A 16 10.29 30.73 -18.69
CA ASP A 16 11.24 31.83 -18.82
C ASP A 16 10.67 33.11 -18.17
N PRO A 17 11.34 33.72 -17.16
CA PRO A 17 10.88 34.96 -16.55
C PRO A 17 10.75 36.14 -17.53
N ARG A 18 11.45 36.08 -18.66
CA ARG A 18 11.47 37.11 -19.69
C ARG A 18 10.44 36.88 -20.81
N SER A 19 9.89 35.67 -20.93
CA SER A 19 8.93 35.32 -21.98
C SER A 19 7.99 34.20 -21.52
N SER A 20 6.68 34.47 -21.54
CA SER A 20 5.67 33.45 -21.24
C SER A 20 5.51 32.41 -22.36
N GLU A 21 6.12 32.59 -23.53
CA GLU A 21 5.96 31.69 -24.67
C GLU A 21 7.00 30.56 -24.68
N HIS A 22 8.08 30.71 -23.91
CA HIS A 22 9.20 29.79 -23.91
C HIS A 22 9.41 29.18 -22.51
N MET A 23 10.04 28.01 -22.50
CA MET A 23 10.64 27.43 -21.30
C MET A 23 12.15 27.54 -21.44
N ARG A 24 12.82 27.87 -20.34
CA ARG A 24 14.27 27.98 -20.26
C ARG A 24 14.81 26.91 -19.33
N TRP A 25 15.99 26.37 -19.66
CA TRP A 25 16.62 25.35 -18.83
C TRP A 25 17.37 25.98 -17.65
N TRP A 26 17.08 25.49 -16.44
CA TRP A 26 17.79 25.78 -15.19
C TRP A 26 18.76 24.64 -14.90
N ASP A 27 20.04 24.94 -14.64
CA ASP A 27 21.07 23.92 -14.38
C ASP A 27 21.21 23.52 -12.90
N GLY A 28 20.42 24.11 -12.01
CA GLY A 28 20.54 23.93 -10.55
C GLY A 28 21.19 25.14 -9.85
N THR A 29 21.88 26.01 -10.60
CA THR A 29 22.58 27.18 -10.07
C THR A 29 22.30 28.47 -10.85
N GLN A 30 22.05 28.38 -12.16
CA GLN A 30 21.72 29.50 -13.02
C GLN A 30 20.84 29.10 -14.22
N TRP A 31 20.23 30.11 -14.84
CA TRP A 31 19.50 29.96 -16.08
C TRP A 31 20.45 29.84 -17.27
N THR A 32 20.31 28.80 -18.07
CA THR A 32 21.14 28.61 -19.27
C THR A 32 20.52 29.30 -20.50
N ALA A 33 21.25 29.33 -21.61
CA ALA A 33 20.75 29.88 -22.88
C ALA A 33 19.77 28.95 -23.62
N HIS A 34 19.61 27.69 -23.17
CA HIS A 34 18.72 26.75 -23.81
C HIS A 34 17.26 27.15 -23.57
N THR A 35 16.56 27.40 -24.66
CA THR A 35 15.12 27.70 -24.65
C THR A 35 14.40 26.73 -25.57
N GLN A 36 13.17 26.38 -25.20
CA GLN A 36 12.28 25.62 -26.06
C GLN A 36 10.87 26.24 -26.03
N PRO A 37 10.10 26.12 -27.12
CA PRO A 37 8.71 26.57 -27.14
C PRO A 37 7.95 25.88 -26.02
N ARG A 38 7.11 26.63 -25.29
CA ARG A 38 6.17 26.01 -24.37
C ARG A 38 5.20 25.16 -25.21
N PRO A 39 4.99 23.87 -24.90
CA PRO A 39 3.99 23.06 -25.56
C PRO A 39 2.64 23.77 -25.45
N GLN A 40 2.19 24.35 -26.55
CA GLN A 40 0.87 24.93 -26.61
C GLN A 40 -0.09 23.76 -26.48
N ALA A 41 -0.94 23.77 -25.45
CA ALA A 41 -2.03 22.81 -25.37
C ALA A 41 -2.78 22.91 -26.69
N ALA A 42 -2.72 21.83 -27.48
CA ALA A 42 -3.34 21.79 -28.79
C ALA A 42 -4.81 22.19 -28.60
N PRO A 43 -5.30 23.24 -29.28
CA PRO A 43 -6.72 23.45 -29.39
C PRO A 43 -7.34 22.13 -29.87
N PRO A 44 -8.49 21.69 -29.35
CA PRO A 44 -9.15 20.52 -29.89
C PRO A 44 -9.28 20.72 -31.40
N ALA A 45 -8.77 19.76 -32.17
CA ALA A 45 -8.83 19.80 -33.61
C ALA A 45 -10.30 20.00 -34.00
N ALA A 46 -10.64 21.22 -34.43
CA ALA A 46 -11.87 21.46 -35.15
C ALA A 46 -11.76 20.57 -36.39
N VAL A 47 -12.61 19.56 -36.46
CA VAL A 47 -12.79 18.77 -37.66
C VAL A 47 -13.23 19.77 -38.74
N ALA A 48 -12.29 20.19 -39.57
CA ALA A 48 -12.57 20.93 -40.77
C ALA A 48 -13.48 20.02 -41.60
N VAL A 49 -14.74 20.43 -41.75
CA VAL A 49 -15.60 19.89 -42.79
C VAL A 49 -14.89 20.23 -44.09
N ALA A 50 -14.27 19.22 -44.70
CA ALA A 50 -13.74 19.33 -46.03
C ALA A 50 -14.94 19.63 -46.95
N GLU A 51 -15.06 20.89 -47.35
CA GLU A 51 -15.88 21.32 -48.46
C GLU A 51 -15.28 20.68 -49.72
N SER A 52 -15.73 19.47 -50.03
CA SER A 52 -15.39 18.80 -51.27
C SER A 52 -16.15 19.49 -52.39
N THR A 53 -15.44 20.38 -53.08
CA THR A 53 -15.76 20.90 -54.41
C THR A 53 -16.08 19.74 -55.35
N TYR A 54 -17.36 19.41 -55.51
CA TYR A 54 -17.83 18.56 -56.60
C TYR A 54 -18.41 19.46 -57.69
N VAL A 55 -17.56 19.80 -58.66
CA VAL A 55 -18.01 20.30 -59.96
C VAL A 55 -18.50 19.09 -60.75
N ALA A 56 -19.80 18.99 -60.98
CA ALA A 56 -20.35 18.24 -62.10
C ALA A 56 -21.55 19.00 -62.67
N GLN A 57 -21.48 19.23 -63.98
CA GLN A 57 -22.38 20.04 -64.78
C GLN A 57 -23.81 19.47 -64.78
N ALA A 58 -24.80 20.34 -64.55
CA ALA A 58 -26.20 20.07 -64.82
C ALA A 58 -26.58 20.58 -66.23
N PRO A 59 -27.30 19.80 -67.05
CA PRO A 59 -28.02 20.35 -68.19
C PRO A 59 -29.30 21.05 -67.72
N ALA A 60 -29.55 22.24 -68.28
CA ALA A 60 -30.68 23.11 -67.99
C ALA A 60 -32.02 22.53 -68.45
N GLN A 61 -33.02 22.52 -67.56
CA GLN A 61 -34.46 22.42 -67.86
C GLN A 61 -35.27 23.23 -66.81
N PRO A 62 -36.46 23.77 -67.17
CA PRO A 62 -36.94 25.08 -66.75
C PRO A 62 -37.72 25.15 -65.41
N GLN A 63 -37.66 26.33 -64.78
CA GLN A 63 -38.42 26.75 -63.59
C GLN A 63 -39.94 26.83 -63.86
N PRO A 64 -40.80 26.24 -63.01
CA PRO A 64 -42.19 26.66 -62.90
C PRO A 64 -42.32 27.87 -61.97
N GLU A 65 -42.84 28.95 -62.56
CA GLU A 65 -43.76 29.96 -62.01
C GLU A 65 -43.64 30.34 -60.52
N ARG A 66 -43.29 31.61 -60.28
CA ARG A 66 -43.36 32.27 -58.97
C ARG A 66 -44.81 32.38 -58.50
N GLU A 67 -45.14 31.70 -57.40
CA GLU A 67 -46.37 31.96 -56.66
C GLU A 67 -46.06 32.55 -55.28
N GLY A 68 -46.40 33.85 -55.14
CA GLY A 68 -46.82 34.50 -53.89
C GLY A 68 -45.83 34.61 -52.73
N TYR A 69 -45.07 35.71 -52.67
CA TYR A 69 -44.47 36.19 -51.42
C TYR A 69 -45.56 36.82 -50.53
N VAL A 70 -45.83 36.24 -49.36
CA VAL A 70 -46.73 36.82 -48.35
C VAL A 70 -45.89 37.54 -47.27
N PRO A 71 -46.00 38.86 -47.10
CA PRO A 71 -45.23 39.57 -46.08
C PRO A 71 -45.76 39.25 -44.69
N MET A 72 -44.84 38.93 -43.77
CA MET A 72 -45.14 38.70 -42.37
C MET A 72 -45.38 40.06 -41.69
N SER A 73 -46.65 40.41 -41.44
CA SER A 73 -47.03 41.62 -40.70
C SER A 73 -46.90 41.38 -39.19
N ARG A 74 -46.12 42.26 -38.54
CA ARG A 74 -45.87 42.31 -37.10
C ARG A 74 -46.95 43.20 -36.47
N GLY A 75 -47.84 42.66 -35.64
CA GLY A 75 -48.88 43.45 -34.98
C GLY A 75 -49.79 42.67 -34.02
N ALA A 76 -49.41 42.70 -32.75
CA ALA A 76 -50.17 42.68 -31.50
C ALA A 76 -51.63 42.12 -31.39
N THR A 77 -51.84 41.45 -30.25
CA THR A 77 -53.06 41.30 -29.44
C THR A 77 -54.16 40.32 -29.87
N GLY A 78 -54.36 39.30 -29.01
CA GLY A 78 -55.70 38.78 -28.70
C GLY A 78 -56.06 37.41 -29.26
N GLY A 79 -56.25 36.45 -28.35
CA GLY A 79 -57.32 35.45 -28.49
C GLY A 79 -57.01 34.15 -29.22
N SER A 80 -57.01 33.07 -28.43
CA SER A 80 -57.54 31.74 -28.74
C SER A 80 -57.30 31.13 -30.13
N GLY A 81 -56.55 30.03 -30.17
CA GLY A 81 -56.70 29.10 -31.29
C GLY A 81 -55.56 28.15 -31.65
N TYR A 82 -54.70 27.73 -30.73
CA TYR A 82 -53.75 26.64 -31.00
C TYR A 82 -53.63 25.71 -29.81
N SER A 83 -54.76 25.12 -29.44
CA SER A 83 -54.77 23.83 -28.75
C SER A 83 -55.12 22.77 -29.79
N SER A 84 -54.49 21.60 -29.66
CA SER A 84 -54.66 20.39 -30.46
C SER A 84 -54.08 20.39 -31.87
N LEU A 85 -52.76 20.16 -32.00
CA LEU A 85 -52.16 19.18 -32.95
C LEU A 85 -50.70 18.88 -32.58
N VAL A 86 -50.41 18.51 -31.33
CA VAL A 86 -49.17 17.78 -30.98
C VAL A 86 -49.50 16.75 -29.90
N ARG A 87 -50.29 15.73 -30.27
CA ARG A 87 -50.49 14.53 -29.46
C ARG A 87 -49.48 13.50 -29.94
N GLY A 88 -48.28 13.51 -29.37
CA GLY A 88 -47.28 12.46 -29.61
C GLY A 88 -45.81 12.90 -29.70
N ALA A 89 -45.50 14.20 -29.71
CA ALA A 89 -44.11 14.63 -29.57
C ALA A 89 -43.78 14.68 -28.07
N GLU A 90 -43.32 13.55 -27.52
CA GLU A 90 -42.45 13.59 -26.34
C GLU A 90 -41.37 14.64 -26.63
N PRO A 91 -41.22 15.71 -25.81
CA PRO A 91 -40.14 16.66 -26.03
C PRO A 91 -38.85 15.86 -26.07
N PHE A 92 -38.07 16.02 -27.14
CA PHE A 92 -36.76 15.40 -27.25
C PHE A 92 -35.96 15.80 -26.01
N ARG A 93 -35.90 14.88 -25.05
CA ARG A 93 -35.16 15.07 -23.81
C ARG A 93 -33.72 14.91 -24.23
N VAL A 94 -33.06 16.04 -24.48
CA VAL A 94 -31.61 16.04 -24.65
C VAL A 94 -31.06 15.30 -23.43
N PRO A 95 -30.40 14.14 -23.59
CA PRO A 95 -29.78 13.48 -22.45
C PRO A 95 -28.88 14.51 -21.81
N ALA A 96 -29.05 14.72 -20.49
CA ALA A 96 -28.23 15.66 -19.76
C ALA A 96 -26.77 15.44 -20.17
N PRO A 97 -25.99 16.50 -20.47
CA PRO A 97 -24.61 16.33 -20.89
C PRO A 97 -23.96 15.40 -19.89
N VAL A 98 -23.50 14.24 -20.37
CA VAL A 98 -22.71 13.32 -19.56
C VAL A 98 -21.56 14.18 -19.09
N SER A 99 -21.58 14.52 -17.79
CA SER A 99 -20.45 15.16 -17.15
C SER A 99 -19.28 14.23 -17.44
N VAL A 100 -18.43 14.63 -18.37
CA VAL A 100 -17.11 14.03 -18.55
C VAL A 100 -16.33 14.48 -17.32
N GLY A 101 -16.72 13.93 -16.16
CA GLY A 101 -16.04 14.13 -14.91
C GLY A 101 -14.60 13.78 -15.19
N GLN A 102 -13.69 14.69 -14.81
CA GLN A 102 -12.26 14.43 -14.81
C GLN A 102 -12.06 12.97 -14.42
N ILE A 103 -11.36 12.21 -15.26
CA ILE A 103 -11.08 10.79 -15.02
C ILE A 103 -10.31 10.71 -13.70
N ALA A 104 -11.04 10.61 -12.60
CA ALA A 104 -10.48 10.66 -11.27
C ALA A 104 -9.76 9.34 -11.08
N SER A 105 -8.47 9.41 -10.78
CA SER A 105 -7.68 8.19 -10.63
C SER A 105 -8.26 7.31 -9.51
N PRO A 106 -8.44 5.99 -9.75
CA PRO A 106 -8.87 5.05 -8.72
C PRO A 106 -7.78 4.80 -7.66
N HIS A 107 -6.60 5.40 -7.83
CA HIS A 107 -5.48 5.34 -6.90
C HIS A 107 -5.59 6.47 -5.87
N THR A 108 -5.72 6.10 -4.59
CA THR A 108 -5.79 7.03 -3.47
C THR A 108 -4.48 6.96 -2.66
N VAL A 109 -4.11 8.00 -1.91
CA VAL A 109 -2.91 7.91 -1.05
C VAL A 109 -3.10 6.88 0.08
N PRO A 110 -4.26 6.80 0.76
CA PRO A 110 -4.46 5.83 1.83
C PRO A 110 -4.30 4.37 1.41
N ILE A 111 -4.71 4.01 0.18
CA ILE A 111 -4.54 2.62 -0.28
C ILE A 111 -3.07 2.26 -0.48
N TRP A 112 -2.22 3.19 -0.91
CA TRP A 112 -0.79 2.94 -1.05
C TRP A 112 -0.10 2.76 0.30
N LEU A 113 -0.47 3.55 1.31
CA LEU A 113 0.02 3.38 2.68
C LEU A 113 -0.45 2.06 3.28
N PHE A 114 -1.72 1.70 3.06
CA PHE A 114 -2.27 0.44 3.53
C PHE A 114 -1.55 -0.77 2.96
N VAL A 115 -1.12 -0.73 1.68
CA VAL A 115 -0.45 -1.90 1.09
C VAL A 115 1.01 -2.07 1.52
N LEU A 116 1.64 -1.01 2.04
CA LEU A 116 2.98 -1.06 2.63
C LEU A 116 2.98 -1.54 4.09
N TYR A 117 1.80 -1.65 4.69
CA TYR A 117 1.61 -2.01 6.09
C TYR A 117 2.35 -3.29 6.53
N PRO A 118 2.32 -4.42 5.80
CA PRO A 118 3.01 -5.64 6.27
C PRO A 118 4.52 -5.43 6.41
N LEU A 119 5.09 -4.62 5.52
CA LEU A 119 6.51 -4.29 5.53
C LEU A 119 6.84 -3.33 6.68
N VAL A 120 6.02 -2.31 6.91
CA VAL A 120 6.17 -1.41 8.07
C VAL A 120 6.06 -2.18 9.39
N TYR A 121 5.10 -3.11 9.50
CA TYR A 121 4.96 -3.97 10.66
C TYR A 121 6.20 -4.84 10.89
N ALA A 122 6.72 -5.50 9.85
CA ALA A 122 7.92 -6.33 9.97
C ALA A 122 9.15 -5.52 10.45
N VAL A 123 9.34 -4.30 9.93
CA VAL A 123 10.43 -3.42 10.35
C VAL A 123 10.27 -2.98 11.82
N LEU A 124 9.06 -2.56 12.21
CA LEU A 124 8.79 -2.15 13.60
C LEU A 124 8.90 -3.31 14.58
N LEU A 125 8.46 -4.51 14.17
CA LEU A 125 8.60 -5.73 14.95
C LEU A 125 10.07 -6.06 15.22
N GLY A 126 10.93 -5.96 14.20
CA GLY A 126 12.37 -6.15 14.36
C GLY A 126 13.00 -5.11 15.29
N PHE A 127 12.67 -3.83 15.11
CA PHE A 127 13.22 -2.74 15.94
C PHE A 127 12.81 -2.85 17.41
N LEU A 128 11.56 -3.25 17.65
CA LEU A 128 10.99 -3.28 18.99
C LEU A 128 11.07 -4.66 19.66
N TYR A 129 11.62 -5.70 19.03
CA TYR A 129 11.52 -7.09 19.50
C TYR A 129 11.83 -7.29 21.01
N ASN A 130 12.84 -6.59 21.54
CA ASN A 130 13.27 -6.69 22.94
C ASN A 130 12.51 -5.77 23.92
N SER A 131 11.51 -5.02 23.46
CA SER A 131 10.78 -4.01 24.26
C SER A 131 9.71 -4.59 25.21
N GLY A 132 9.55 -5.91 25.23
CA GLY A 132 8.60 -6.61 26.09
C GLY A 132 7.19 -6.73 25.50
N GLN A 133 6.39 -7.64 26.08
CA GLN A 133 5.10 -8.06 25.50
C GLN A 133 4.05 -6.94 25.44
N LEU A 134 4.03 -6.02 26.40
CA LEU A 134 3.06 -4.92 26.43
C LEU A 134 3.27 -3.93 25.28
N VAL A 135 4.52 -3.63 24.94
CA VAL A 135 4.86 -2.74 23.82
C VAL A 135 4.48 -3.40 22.49
N MET A 136 4.66 -4.71 22.36
CA MET A 136 4.20 -5.48 21.19
C MET A 136 2.69 -5.43 21.01
N LEU A 137 1.93 -5.63 22.09
CA LEU A 137 0.46 -5.57 22.04
C LEU A 137 -0.03 -4.15 21.73
N ALA A 138 0.59 -3.12 22.32
CA ALA A 138 0.28 -1.73 22.02
C ALA A 138 0.57 -1.38 20.55
N LEU A 139 1.73 -1.81 20.04
CA LEU A 139 2.09 -1.67 18.63
C LEU A 139 1.02 -2.29 17.74
N GLN A 140 0.67 -3.56 17.98
CA GLN A 140 -0.35 -4.29 17.22
C GLN A 140 -1.71 -3.57 17.26
N GLY A 141 -2.12 -3.06 18.42
CA GLY A 141 -3.35 -2.29 18.57
C GLY A 141 -3.35 -1.00 17.74
N CYS A 142 -2.31 -0.18 17.84
CA CYS A 142 -2.15 1.06 17.06
C CYS A 142 -2.20 0.79 15.55
N ILE A 143 -1.57 -0.31 15.15
CA ILE A 143 -1.45 -0.77 13.77
C ILE A 143 -2.80 -1.23 13.21
N LEU A 144 -3.61 -1.96 13.99
CA LEU A 144 -4.98 -2.32 13.60
C LEU A 144 -5.86 -1.08 13.46
N VAL A 145 -5.77 -0.13 14.40
CA VAL A 145 -6.52 1.14 14.33
C VAL A 145 -6.10 1.94 13.09
N GLY A 146 -4.80 2.03 12.81
CA GLY A 146 -4.28 2.69 11.62
C GLY A 146 -4.80 2.09 10.31
N CYS A 147 -4.86 0.76 10.21
CA CYS A 147 -5.47 0.07 9.06
C CYS A 147 -6.94 0.46 8.85
N TRP A 148 -7.72 0.47 9.93
CA TRP A 148 -9.12 0.88 9.89
C TRP A 148 -9.27 2.31 9.38
N VAL A 149 -8.48 3.24 9.92
CA VAL A 149 -8.50 4.65 9.49
C VAL A 149 -8.16 4.79 8.01
N LEU A 150 -7.09 4.15 7.54
CA LEU A 150 -6.68 4.22 6.12
C LEU A 150 -7.75 3.67 5.17
N VAL A 151 -8.41 2.56 5.54
CA VAL A 151 -9.49 1.97 4.73
C VAL A 151 -10.73 2.88 4.71
N ILE A 152 -11.09 3.48 5.85
CA ILE A 152 -12.20 4.44 5.92
C ILE A 152 -11.89 5.67 5.06
N MET A 153 -10.66 6.18 5.11
CA MET A 153 -10.24 7.30 4.26
C MET A 153 -10.31 6.96 2.76
N ASP A 154 -9.84 5.78 2.34
CA ASP A 154 -9.97 5.32 0.94
C ASP A 154 -11.45 5.26 0.52
N TYR A 155 -12.33 4.72 1.36
CA TYR A 155 -13.76 4.67 1.12
C TYR A 155 -14.39 6.07 0.94
N ILE A 156 -14.07 7.01 1.83
CA ILE A 156 -14.58 8.39 1.76
C ILE A 156 -14.08 9.08 0.49
N ILE A 157 -12.78 8.97 0.18
CA ILE A 157 -12.17 9.61 -0.99
C ILE A 157 -12.75 9.04 -2.29
N LEU A 158 -12.95 7.72 -2.39
CA LEU A 158 -13.53 7.10 -3.59
C LEU A 158 -14.97 7.58 -3.80
N ARG A 159 -15.77 7.69 -2.74
CA ARG A 159 -17.15 8.21 -2.84
C ARG A 159 -17.19 9.68 -3.24
N HIS A 160 -16.30 10.52 -2.70
CA HIS A 160 -16.19 11.91 -3.13
C HIS A 160 -15.76 12.06 -4.60
N ARG A 161 -15.00 11.10 -5.13
CA ARG A 161 -14.60 11.04 -6.54
C ARG A 161 -15.69 10.46 -7.46
N GLY A 162 -16.86 10.13 -6.93
CA GLY A 162 -17.97 9.57 -7.70
C GLY A 162 -17.87 8.06 -7.98
N PHE A 163 -16.90 7.36 -7.38
CA PHE A 163 -16.81 5.90 -7.47
C PHE A 163 -17.72 5.23 -6.44
N SER A 164 -18.35 4.13 -6.84
CA SER A 164 -18.86 3.18 -5.85
C SER A 164 -17.67 2.52 -5.16
N ALA A 165 -17.61 2.64 -3.82
CA ALA A 165 -16.53 2.09 -3.00
C ALA A 165 -16.98 0.82 -2.27
N ALA A 166 -16.06 -0.14 -2.11
CA ALA A 166 -16.30 -1.33 -1.31
C ALA A 166 -16.47 -0.96 0.17
N THR A 167 -17.34 -1.67 0.89
CA THR A 167 -17.60 -1.42 2.31
C THR A 167 -16.35 -1.74 3.14
N PRO A 168 -15.95 -0.88 4.10
CA PRO A 168 -14.81 -1.12 5.00
C PRO A 168 -14.91 -2.44 5.79
N LEU A 169 -16.12 -2.96 5.98
CA LEU A 169 -16.38 -4.23 6.70
C LEU A 169 -15.65 -5.44 6.12
N TRP A 170 -15.27 -5.41 4.83
CA TRP A 170 -14.45 -6.47 4.24
C TRP A 170 -13.07 -6.62 4.89
N LEU A 171 -12.63 -5.61 5.65
CA LEU A 171 -11.42 -5.67 6.46
C LEU A 171 -11.50 -6.71 7.60
N PHE A 172 -12.71 -7.01 8.12
CA PHE A 172 -12.90 -8.05 9.15
C PHE A 172 -12.56 -9.45 8.65
N LEU A 173 -12.77 -9.71 7.35
CA LEU A 173 -12.42 -11.00 6.78
C LEU A 173 -10.91 -11.13 6.72
N THR A 174 -10.26 -10.20 6.00
CA THR A 174 -8.81 -10.00 5.95
C THR A 174 -8.49 -8.69 5.23
N PRO A 175 -7.26 -8.16 5.37
CA PRO A 175 -6.74 -7.11 4.47
C PRO A 175 -6.86 -7.46 2.98
N ILE A 176 -6.66 -8.74 2.64
CA ILE A 176 -6.79 -9.25 1.27
C ILE A 176 -8.25 -9.20 0.81
N GLY A 177 -9.20 -9.55 1.69
CA GLY A 177 -10.64 -9.49 1.43
C GLY A 177 -11.08 -8.09 1.00
N TYR A 178 -10.63 -7.05 1.69
CA TYR A 178 -10.88 -5.66 1.30
C TYR A 178 -10.33 -5.32 -0.09
N LEU A 179 -9.08 -5.70 -0.38
CA LEU A 179 -8.44 -5.42 -1.68
C LEU A 179 -9.15 -6.15 -2.83
N ILE A 180 -9.63 -7.38 -2.62
CA ILE A 180 -10.42 -8.13 -3.60
C ILE A 180 -11.76 -7.43 -3.84
N ALA A 181 -12.50 -7.12 -2.78
CA ALA A 181 -13.79 -6.44 -2.88
C ALA A 181 -13.66 -5.09 -3.62
N ARG A 182 -12.66 -4.29 -3.24
CA ARG A 182 -12.32 -3.02 -3.90
C ARG A 182 -11.99 -3.23 -5.38
N ARG A 183 -11.22 -4.25 -5.73
CA ARG A 183 -10.85 -4.56 -7.12
C ARG A 183 -12.06 -4.94 -7.97
N VAL A 184 -12.97 -5.76 -7.44
CA VAL A 184 -14.19 -6.18 -8.14
C VAL A 184 -15.10 -4.99 -8.40
N VAL A 185 -15.39 -4.19 -7.37
CA VAL A 185 -16.27 -3.01 -7.47
C VAL A 185 -15.69 -1.94 -8.40
N LEU A 186 -14.38 -1.71 -8.38
CA LEU A 186 -13.77 -0.74 -9.30
C LEU A 186 -13.70 -1.26 -10.73
N ARG A 187 -13.48 -2.56 -10.94
CA ARG A 187 -13.50 -3.17 -12.28
C ARG A 187 -14.89 -3.16 -12.91
N SER A 188 -15.94 -3.34 -12.12
CA SER A 188 -17.32 -3.25 -12.63
C SER A 188 -17.67 -1.84 -13.11
N GLN A 189 -16.92 -0.82 -12.71
CA GLN A 189 -17.05 0.57 -13.15
C GLN A 189 -16.07 0.94 -14.28
N GLY A 190 -15.38 -0.05 -14.88
CA GLY A 190 -14.41 0.18 -15.96
C GLY A 190 -13.06 0.75 -15.51
N ALA A 191 -12.83 0.90 -14.20
CA ALA A 191 -11.55 1.37 -13.68
C ALA A 191 -10.48 0.26 -13.72
N LYS A 192 -9.20 0.65 -13.74
CA LYS A 192 -8.04 -0.25 -13.72
C LYS A 192 -7.34 -0.24 -12.34
N PRO A 193 -7.83 -0.97 -11.32
CA PRO A 193 -7.34 -0.87 -9.94
C PRO A 193 -6.12 -1.77 -9.61
N GLY A 194 -5.37 -2.27 -10.61
CA GLY A 194 -4.43 -3.38 -10.42
C GLY A 194 -3.20 -3.11 -9.53
N GLY A 195 -2.72 -1.86 -9.48
CA GLY A 195 -1.45 -1.51 -8.84
C GLY A 195 -1.32 -1.90 -7.36
N PRO A 196 -2.23 -1.45 -6.47
CA PRO A 196 -2.10 -1.69 -5.03
C PRO A 196 -2.08 -3.18 -4.64
N GLY A 197 -2.83 -4.04 -5.33
CA GLY A 197 -2.87 -5.47 -5.03
C GLY A 197 -1.52 -6.18 -5.27
N LEU A 198 -0.79 -5.77 -6.32
CA LEU A 198 0.55 -6.29 -6.58
C LEU A 198 1.56 -5.82 -5.53
N LEU A 199 1.50 -4.54 -5.14
CA LEU A 199 2.37 -4.02 -4.09
C LEU A 199 2.14 -4.72 -2.74
N PHE A 200 0.89 -5.04 -2.40
CA PHE A 200 0.59 -5.79 -1.18
C PHE A 200 1.20 -7.19 -1.19
N ALA A 201 1.14 -7.89 -2.34
CA ALA A 201 1.78 -9.18 -2.48
C ALA A 201 3.30 -9.07 -2.34
N SER A 202 3.93 -8.07 -2.97
CA SER A 202 5.37 -7.85 -2.83
C SER A 202 5.77 -7.45 -1.40
N SER A 203 4.96 -6.66 -0.70
CA SER A 203 5.26 -6.24 0.67
C SER A 203 5.16 -7.41 1.64
N LEU A 204 4.21 -8.33 1.45
CA LEU A 204 4.13 -9.59 2.19
C LEU A 204 5.34 -10.49 1.95
N LEU A 205 5.77 -10.64 0.69
CA LEU A 205 6.96 -11.43 0.37
C LEU A 205 8.20 -10.83 1.03
N PHE A 206 8.38 -9.51 0.93
CA PHE A 206 9.53 -8.83 1.51
C PHE A 206 9.51 -8.88 3.05
N ALA A 207 8.35 -8.71 3.67
CA ALA A 207 8.18 -8.89 5.11
C ALA A 207 8.55 -10.31 5.55
N GLY A 208 8.18 -11.33 4.77
CA GLY A 208 8.57 -12.72 5.00
C GLY A 208 10.08 -12.95 4.89
N VAL A 209 10.72 -12.35 3.88
CA VAL A 209 12.19 -12.41 3.72
C VAL A 209 12.90 -11.73 4.89
N LEU A 210 12.44 -10.54 5.32
CA LEU A 210 12.96 -9.88 6.51
C LEU A 210 12.80 -10.79 7.74
N GLY A 211 11.63 -11.38 7.94
CA GLY A 211 11.39 -12.33 9.02
C GLY A 211 12.36 -13.52 9.00
N ALA A 212 12.65 -14.08 7.81
CA ALA A 212 13.56 -15.21 7.66
C ALA A 212 15.04 -14.83 7.88
N LEU A 213 15.45 -13.62 7.50
CA LEU A 213 16.82 -13.13 7.69
C LEU A 213 17.12 -12.79 9.15
N PHE A 214 16.15 -12.18 9.85
CA PHE A 214 16.32 -11.71 11.22
C PHE A 214 15.80 -12.70 12.29
N GLY A 215 14.93 -13.64 11.92
CA GLY A 215 14.34 -14.64 12.80
C GLY A 215 15.31 -15.61 13.48
N PRO A 216 16.35 -16.14 12.80
CA PRO A 216 17.33 -17.02 13.43
C PRO A 216 18.11 -16.35 14.57
N GLY A 217 18.46 -15.07 14.44
CA GLY A 217 19.15 -14.31 15.50
C GLY A 217 18.27 -14.01 16.73
N ILE A 218 16.95 -14.10 16.57
CA ILE A 218 15.97 -13.98 17.64
C ILE A 218 15.85 -15.30 18.42
N VAL A 219 15.81 -16.45 17.73
CA VAL A 219 15.74 -17.77 18.39
C VAL A 219 17.09 -18.11 19.06
N ALA A 220 18.20 -17.73 18.45
CA ALA A 220 19.55 -17.91 19.01
C ALA A 220 19.82 -17.09 20.30
N GLN A 221 19.01 -16.06 20.60
CA GLN A 221 19.11 -15.33 21.88
C GLN A 221 18.41 -16.05 23.05
N SER A 222 17.67 -17.14 22.79
CA SER A 222 17.00 -17.91 23.84
C SER A 222 17.91 -18.94 24.54
N SER A 223 19.07 -19.25 23.95
CA SER A 223 20.16 -20.00 24.58
C SER A 223 21.41 -19.11 24.57
N ASN A 224 21.93 -18.78 25.75
CA ASN A 224 23.18 -18.04 25.84
C ASN A 224 24.29 -19.09 26.00
N PRO A 225 25.06 -19.44 24.95
CA PRO A 225 25.99 -20.57 24.98
C PRO A 225 27.05 -20.42 26.09
N ALA A 226 27.41 -19.17 26.41
CA ALA A 226 28.31 -18.86 27.53
C ALA A 226 27.73 -19.26 28.90
N LEU A 227 26.40 -19.22 29.07
CA LEU A 227 25.74 -19.58 30.32
C LEU A 227 25.55 -21.10 30.44
N VAL A 228 25.34 -21.80 29.31
CA VAL A 228 25.36 -23.27 29.25
C VAL A 228 26.76 -23.77 29.64
N GLN A 229 27.83 -23.18 29.08
CA GLN A 229 29.21 -23.54 29.42
C GLN A 229 29.57 -23.28 30.89
N GLU A 230 29.13 -22.16 31.48
CA GLU A 230 29.34 -21.92 32.91
C GLU A 230 28.59 -22.95 33.78
N PHE A 231 27.41 -23.37 33.35
CA PHE A 231 26.62 -24.38 34.04
C PHE A 231 27.27 -25.79 33.95
N GLU A 232 27.74 -26.18 32.78
CA GLU A 232 28.50 -27.42 32.57
C GLU A 232 29.70 -27.46 33.51
N ARG A 233 30.50 -26.38 33.52
CA ARG A 233 31.72 -26.29 34.35
C ARG A 233 31.45 -26.39 35.84
N ARG A 234 30.35 -25.80 36.33
CA ARG A 234 29.94 -25.92 37.75
C ARG A 234 29.47 -27.33 38.09
N THR A 235 28.73 -27.94 37.19
CA THR A 235 28.21 -29.31 37.37
C THR A 235 29.35 -30.31 37.37
N GLU A 236 30.31 -30.18 36.46
CA GLU A 236 31.55 -30.97 36.43
C GLU A 236 32.32 -30.86 37.76
N ALA A 237 32.48 -29.65 38.29
CA ALA A 237 33.16 -29.44 39.58
C ALA A 237 32.42 -30.10 40.76
N GLU A 238 31.08 -30.07 40.77
CA GLU A 238 30.28 -30.69 41.82
C GLU A 238 30.31 -32.23 41.75
N LEU A 239 30.28 -32.80 40.53
CA LEU A 239 30.42 -34.25 40.34
C LEU A 239 31.82 -34.74 40.71
N ALA A 240 32.87 -34.01 40.31
CA ALA A 240 34.25 -34.32 40.67
C ALA A 240 34.47 -34.30 42.19
N ALA A 241 33.76 -33.44 42.92
CA ALA A 241 33.82 -33.39 44.38
C ALA A 241 33.11 -34.59 45.05
N LYS A 242 32.09 -35.17 44.41
CA LYS A 242 31.27 -36.26 44.97
C LYS A 242 31.71 -37.65 44.54
N SER A 243 32.35 -37.80 43.38
CA SER A 243 32.78 -39.10 42.86
C SER A 243 34.13 -39.00 42.13
N PRO A 244 35.07 -39.93 42.38
CA PRO A 244 36.34 -39.99 41.64
C PRO A 244 36.08 -40.31 40.16
N GLY A 245 36.54 -39.44 39.26
CA GLY A 245 36.39 -39.57 37.81
C GLY A 245 36.57 -38.23 37.09
N ASN A 246 36.96 -38.27 35.81
CA ASN A 246 36.95 -37.08 34.96
C ASN A 246 35.57 -36.98 34.31
N TRP A 247 34.68 -36.21 34.93
CA TRP A 247 33.31 -36.05 34.47
C TRP A 247 33.25 -35.00 33.36
N THR A 248 32.60 -35.34 32.24
CA THR A 248 32.26 -34.41 31.16
C THR A 248 30.74 -34.34 31.06
N VAL A 249 30.20 -33.13 31.06
CA VAL A 249 28.75 -32.87 31.02
C VAL A 249 28.40 -32.27 29.66
N ASP A 250 27.53 -32.94 28.92
CA ASP A 250 27.05 -32.50 27.60
C ASP A 250 25.57 -32.13 27.70
N CYS A 251 25.26 -30.85 27.55
CA CYS A 251 23.91 -30.31 27.63
C CYS A 251 23.39 -29.91 26.23
N PRO A 252 22.08 -30.01 25.96
CA PRO A 252 21.51 -29.59 24.68
C PRO A 252 21.69 -28.08 24.42
N ASP A 253 22.14 -27.72 23.22
CA ASP A 253 22.33 -26.32 22.79
C ASP A 253 21.02 -25.49 22.77
N ASP A 254 19.86 -26.17 22.76
CA ASP A 254 18.52 -25.58 22.80
C ASP A 254 17.91 -25.54 24.21
N ALA A 255 18.71 -25.82 25.25
CA ALA A 255 18.26 -25.75 26.63
C ALA A 255 17.76 -24.34 26.98
N LYS A 256 16.46 -24.21 27.21
CA LYS A 256 15.79 -22.96 27.60
C LYS A 256 15.92 -22.71 29.10
N ILE A 257 17.14 -22.38 29.49
CA ILE A 257 17.57 -22.10 30.87
C ILE A 257 16.82 -20.93 31.53
N PHE A 258 16.16 -20.07 30.74
CA PHE A 258 15.43 -18.89 31.23
C PHE A 258 13.93 -19.12 31.46
N LYS A 259 13.38 -20.28 31.05
CA LYS A 259 11.96 -20.57 31.23
C LYS A 259 11.76 -21.37 32.52
N THR A 260 11.13 -20.72 33.50
CA THR A 260 10.81 -21.38 34.77
C THR A 260 9.84 -22.55 34.53
N GLY A 261 10.14 -23.72 35.11
CA GLY A 261 9.38 -24.95 34.95
C GLY A 261 9.74 -25.80 33.74
N GLU A 262 10.71 -25.39 32.91
CA GLU A 262 11.21 -26.22 31.82
C GLU A 262 12.24 -27.23 32.34
N THR A 263 12.22 -28.42 31.77
CA THR A 263 13.09 -29.54 32.13
C THR A 263 13.87 -30.00 30.92
N PHE A 264 15.19 -30.16 31.08
CA PHE A 264 16.07 -30.71 30.05
C PHE A 264 17.01 -31.73 30.68
N VAL A 265 17.51 -32.67 29.86
CA VAL A 265 18.41 -33.74 30.29
C VAL A 265 19.81 -33.43 29.77
N CYS A 266 20.80 -33.43 30.66
CA CYS A 266 22.20 -33.42 30.27
C CYS A 266 22.79 -34.81 30.45
N HIS A 267 23.60 -35.21 29.47
CA HIS A 267 24.30 -36.48 29.49
C HIS A 267 25.66 -36.28 30.15
N THR A 268 26.00 -37.14 31.10
CA THR A 268 27.29 -37.08 31.79
C THR A 268 28.07 -38.37 31.54
N ASP A 269 29.37 -38.26 31.28
CA ASP A 269 30.29 -39.39 31.10
C ASP A 269 31.50 -39.22 32.02
N ASN A 270 31.95 -40.30 32.67
CA ASN A 270 33.12 -40.28 33.56
C ASN A 270 34.45 -40.62 32.86
N GLY A 271 34.46 -40.77 31.53
CA GLY A 271 35.62 -41.15 30.74
C GLY A 271 36.04 -42.62 30.90
N GLN A 272 35.34 -43.38 31.76
CA GLN A 272 35.53 -44.82 31.97
C GLN A 272 34.33 -45.65 31.52
N GLY A 273 33.39 -45.04 30.79
CA GLY A 273 32.24 -45.70 30.19
C GLY A 273 30.99 -45.77 31.08
N VAL A 274 30.98 -45.09 32.23
CA VAL A 274 29.76 -44.93 33.04
C VAL A 274 29.06 -43.65 32.61
N ARG A 275 27.83 -43.80 32.10
CA ARG A 275 26.99 -42.67 31.69
C ARG A 275 25.84 -42.48 32.66
N VAL A 276 25.60 -41.24 33.06
CA VAL A 276 24.48 -40.88 33.94
C VAL A 276 23.71 -39.75 33.29
N ASP A 277 22.39 -39.89 33.25
CA ASP A 277 21.50 -38.83 32.78
C ASP A 277 21.09 -37.95 33.95
N VAL A 278 21.35 -36.66 33.84
CA VAL A 278 20.97 -35.66 34.86
C VAL A 278 19.83 -34.83 34.30
N THR A 279 18.64 -34.98 34.89
CA THR A 279 17.48 -34.15 34.57
C THR A 279 17.55 -32.87 35.39
N ILE A 280 17.51 -31.73 34.73
CA ILE A 280 17.55 -30.40 35.34
C ILE A 280 16.19 -29.75 35.21
N THR A 281 15.66 -29.22 36.31
CA THR A 281 14.41 -28.45 36.35
C THR A 281 14.71 -27.00 36.75
N VAL A 282 14.30 -26.04 35.92
CA VAL A 282 14.51 -24.61 36.20
C VAL A 282 13.46 -24.10 37.20
N LEU A 283 13.90 -23.70 38.40
CA LEU A 283 13.01 -23.25 39.48
C LEU A 283 12.75 -21.73 39.48
N GLY A 284 13.42 -20.98 38.61
CA GLY A 284 13.32 -19.52 38.52
C GLY A 284 14.31 -18.80 39.46
N GLY A 285 14.67 -17.56 39.13
CA GLY A 285 15.62 -16.76 39.94
C GLY A 285 17.05 -17.29 39.98
N GLY A 286 17.49 -17.99 38.92
CA GLY A 286 18.82 -18.59 38.84
C GLY A 286 19.00 -19.90 39.63
N LYS A 287 17.91 -20.46 40.17
CA LYS A 287 17.91 -21.74 40.89
C LYS A 287 17.47 -22.89 40.00
N TYR A 288 18.07 -24.05 40.22
CA TYR A 288 17.79 -25.29 39.50
C TYR A 288 17.69 -26.46 40.48
N SER A 289 16.89 -27.46 40.12
CA SER A 289 16.85 -28.76 40.80
C SER A 289 17.43 -29.82 39.87
N THR A 290 18.30 -30.67 40.39
CA THR A 290 18.94 -31.76 39.65
C THR A 290 18.42 -33.10 40.17
N THR A 291 18.04 -33.98 39.24
CA THR A 291 17.68 -35.37 39.53
C THR A 291 18.53 -36.26 38.64
N ALA A 292 19.40 -37.08 39.23
CA ALA A 292 20.27 -37.99 38.50
C ALA A 292 19.63 -39.37 38.39
N ARG A 293 19.70 -39.98 37.20
CA ARG A 293 19.30 -41.36 36.94
C ARG A 293 20.47 -42.11 36.31
N GLN A 294 20.98 -43.13 37.00
CA GLN A 294 21.96 -44.04 36.43
C GLN A 294 21.33 -44.85 35.30
N ILE A 295 22.07 -45.02 34.21
CA ILE A 295 21.69 -45.79 33.02
C ILE A 295 22.46 -47.11 33.03
#